data_AF-A0A016S123-F1
#
_entry.id   AF-A0A016S123-F1
#
_cell.length_a   1.000
_cell.length_b   1.000
_cell.length_c   1.000
_cell.angle_alpha   90.00
_cell.angle_beta   90.00
_cell.angle_gamma   90.00
#
_symmetry.space_group_name_H-M   'P 1'
#
loop_
_entity.id
_entity.type
_entity.pdbx_description
1 polymer ?
#
loop_
_entity_poly.entity_id
_entity_poly.type
_entity_poly.pdbx_seq_one_letter_code
_entity_poly.pdbx_strand_id
1 'polypeptide(L)'
;MKLLALSALCALAFAAPRDKRLAVSTITVTGGLGLSTGCVVTGNVLYANGFRVREINPSEQQELVKYQNDVAEYKTALKQAIKEREEKIRARLAGKKVKAVESTKEEDLPKPPQKPSFCTPEDTTQFFFEGCMIQNNKIYVGNTFARDLTQSEIGELKEFEKKFKVYQDYVQKQAEQVHQRA
;
A
#
# COMPACT_ATOMS: atom_id res chain seq x y z
N MET A 1 -25.02 42.52 38.21
CA MET A 1 -26.13 41.72 37.64
C MET A 1 -26.53 42.33 36.31
N LYS A 2 -26.60 41.48 35.26
CA LYS A 2 -27.34 41.63 33.99
C LYS A 2 -27.02 42.85 33.11
N LEU A 3 -26.26 42.63 32.04
CA LEU A 3 -26.43 43.27 30.71
C LEU A 3 -25.36 42.73 29.76
N LEU A 4 -25.51 41.50 29.26
CA LEU A 4 -24.81 40.98 28.09
C LEU A 4 -25.64 39.79 27.60
N ALA A 5 -26.71 40.10 26.89
CA ALA A 5 -27.53 39.13 26.19
C ALA A 5 -27.90 39.71 24.82
N LEU A 6 -27.55 38.93 23.80
CA LEU A 6 -28.14 38.91 22.47
C LEU A 6 -28.05 40.19 21.62
N SER A 7 -27.08 40.19 20.70
CA SER A 7 -27.36 40.62 19.33
C SER A 7 -26.47 39.88 18.34
N ALA A 8 -27.12 39.17 17.41
CA ALA A 8 -26.65 38.81 16.07
C ALA A 8 -25.68 37.62 15.94
N LEU A 9 -26.21 36.42 16.11
CA LEU A 9 -26.00 35.35 15.12
C LEU A 9 -26.50 35.82 13.73
N CYS A 10 -25.80 35.37 12.70
CA CYS A 10 -26.21 35.30 11.29
C CYS A 10 -26.17 36.58 10.44
N ALA A 11 -25.06 36.77 9.73
CA ALA A 11 -25.10 37.06 8.30
C ALA A 11 -23.76 36.67 7.63
N LEU A 12 -23.82 35.63 6.79
CA LEU A 12 -23.14 35.49 5.48
C LEU A 12 -21.59 35.57 5.51
N ALA A 13 -20.85 34.46 5.47
CA ALA A 13 -20.67 33.58 4.31
C ALA A 13 -20.51 34.34 2.98
N PHE A 14 -19.53 33.91 2.17
CA PHE A 14 -19.14 34.38 0.83
C PHE A 14 -18.10 35.50 0.75
N ALA A 15 -16.83 35.08 0.72
CA ALA A 15 -15.90 35.38 -0.38
C ALA A 15 -14.55 34.67 -0.12
N ALA A 16 -14.46 33.40 -0.52
CA ALA A 16 -13.19 32.70 -0.62
C ALA A 16 -12.71 32.74 -2.08
N PRO A 17 -11.51 33.25 -2.39
CA PRO A 17 -10.76 32.78 -3.54
C PRO A 17 -9.84 31.65 -3.05
N ARG A 18 -10.31 30.41 -3.15
CA ARG A 18 -9.43 29.24 -3.11
C ARG A 18 -8.95 29.01 -4.52
N ASP A 19 -7.79 29.56 -4.86
CA ASP A 19 -7.15 29.26 -6.12
C ASP A 19 -5.74 28.70 -5.89
N LYS A 20 -5.49 27.59 -6.59
CA LYS A 20 -4.22 26.90 -6.81
C LYS A 20 -3.65 26.10 -5.63
N ARG A 21 -4.30 24.97 -5.32
CA ARG A 21 -3.52 23.77 -4.96
C ARG A 21 -3.16 23.04 -6.24
N LEU A 22 -1.87 22.98 -6.55
CA LEU A 22 -1.29 22.02 -7.47
C LEU A 22 -1.75 20.61 -7.06
N ALA A 23 -2.75 20.08 -7.76
CA ALA A 23 -3.11 18.67 -7.71
C ALA A 23 -2.17 17.91 -8.65
N VAL A 24 -0.92 17.76 -8.23
CA VAL A 24 -0.11 16.60 -8.61
C VAL A 24 0.15 15.87 -7.31
N SER A 25 -0.91 15.27 -6.78
CA SER A 25 -0.76 14.30 -5.70
C SER A 25 -0.16 13.05 -6.32
N THR A 26 1.13 12.88 -6.10
CA THR A 26 1.87 11.62 -6.07
C THR A 26 0.94 10.41 -5.96
N ILE A 27 0.74 9.72 -7.09
CA ILE A 27 0.17 8.37 -7.08
C ILE A 27 1.33 7.47 -6.70
N THR A 28 1.48 7.26 -5.39
CA THR A 28 2.40 6.27 -4.85
C THR A 28 1.86 4.88 -5.16
N VAL A 29 2.29 4.30 -6.28
CA VAL A 29 2.43 2.84 -6.38
C VAL A 29 3.75 2.48 -5.72
N THR A 30 3.87 2.73 -4.42
CA THR A 30 5.08 2.39 -3.67
C THR A 30 4.98 0.95 -3.20
N GLY A 31 5.44 0.04 -4.05
CA GLY A 31 6.14 -1.14 -3.56
C GLY A 31 7.42 -0.68 -2.86
N GLY A 32 7.32 -0.36 -1.57
CA GLY A 32 8.46 0.09 -0.76
C GLY A 32 8.13 1.27 0.15
N LEU A 33 8.02 0.96 1.44
CA LEU A 33 8.08 1.87 2.60
C LEU A 33 6.97 2.94 2.71
N GLY A 34 5.94 2.66 3.53
CA GLY A 34 5.33 3.72 4.35
C GLY A 34 3.82 3.82 4.45
N LEU A 35 3.05 3.06 3.68
CA LEU A 35 1.59 2.95 3.86
C LEU A 35 1.21 1.48 3.75
N SER A 36 0.37 1.01 4.67
CA SER A 36 -0.10 -0.39 4.70
C SER A 36 -1.05 -0.66 3.53
N THR A 37 -0.52 -0.69 2.31
CA THR A 37 -1.17 -1.30 1.16
C THR A 37 -1.07 -2.81 1.32
N GLY A 38 -2.19 -3.44 1.67
CA GLY A 38 -2.18 -4.85 2.02
C GLY A 38 -3.53 -5.37 2.44
N CYS A 39 -3.62 -6.69 2.45
CA CYS A 39 -4.79 -7.39 2.94
C CYS A 39 -4.60 -7.78 4.41
N VAL A 40 -5.64 -7.59 5.19
CA VAL A 40 -5.71 -8.01 6.59
C VAL A 40 -6.90 -8.92 6.75
N VAL A 41 -6.70 -10.07 7.38
CA VAL A 41 -7.80 -10.94 7.78
C VAL A 41 -8.04 -10.74 9.27
N THR A 42 -9.29 -10.44 9.64
CA THR A 42 -9.72 -10.38 11.04
C THR A 42 -10.97 -11.22 11.21
N GLY A 43 -10.90 -12.22 12.08
CA GLY A 43 -11.89 -13.31 12.11
C GLY A 43 -11.90 -14.03 10.76
N ASN A 44 -13.07 -14.07 10.11
CA ASN A 44 -13.25 -14.65 8.78
C ASN A 44 -13.42 -13.59 7.68
N VAL A 45 -13.08 -12.34 7.96
CA VAL A 45 -13.32 -11.22 7.04
C VAL A 45 -12.00 -10.70 6.46
N LEU A 46 -11.96 -10.60 5.14
CA LEU A 46 -10.88 -9.97 4.38
C LEU A 46 -11.11 -8.47 4.30
N TYR A 47 -10.09 -7.71 4.70
CA TYR A 47 -10.00 -6.27 4.53
C TYR A 47 -8.85 -5.96 3.59
N ALA A 48 -9.03 -5.00 2.68
CA ALA A 48 -7.98 -4.47 1.84
C ALA A 48 -7.91 -2.96 2.07
N ASN A 49 -6.72 -2.45 2.42
CA ASN A 49 -6.50 -1.03 2.72
C ASN A 49 -7.48 -0.44 3.75
N GLY A 50 -7.94 -1.26 4.70
CA GLY A 50 -8.91 -0.86 5.74
C GLY A 50 -10.39 -1.01 5.37
N PHE A 51 -10.72 -1.36 4.13
CA PHE A 51 -12.11 -1.59 3.71
C PHE A 51 -12.47 -3.06 3.67
N ARG A 52 -13.69 -3.41 4.11
CA ARG A 52 -14.21 -4.77 4.06
C ARG A 52 -14.41 -5.20 2.60
N VAL A 53 -13.76 -6.28 2.19
CA VAL A 53 -13.88 -6.88 0.85
C VAL A 53 -15.00 -7.92 0.89
N ARG A 54 -14.76 -9.03 1.61
CA ARG A 54 -15.66 -10.18 1.71
C ARG A 54 -15.23 -11.09 2.86
N GLU A 55 -15.99 -12.16 3.08
CA GLU A 55 -15.53 -13.26 3.94
C GLU A 55 -14.60 -14.20 3.17
N ILE A 56 -13.63 -14.76 3.89
CA ILE A 56 -12.74 -15.80 3.36
C ILE A 56 -13.38 -17.18 3.51
N ASN A 57 -13.24 -17.99 2.48
CA ASN A 57 -13.77 -19.35 2.45
C ASN A 57 -12.87 -20.33 3.23
N PRO A 58 -13.33 -21.57 3.51
CA PRO A 58 -12.54 -22.53 4.28
C PRO A 58 -11.17 -22.90 3.67
N SER A 59 -11.06 -22.96 2.34
CA SER A 59 -9.77 -23.20 1.67
C SER A 59 -8.81 -22.01 1.85
N GLU A 60 -9.31 -20.78 1.79
CA GLU A 60 -8.51 -19.57 2.04
C GLU A 60 -8.07 -19.46 3.50
N GLN A 61 -8.88 -19.96 4.44
CA GLN A 61 -8.47 -20.08 5.84
C GLN A 61 -7.30 -21.05 6.01
N GLN A 62 -7.33 -22.20 5.33
CA GLN A 62 -6.20 -23.14 5.34
C GLN A 62 -4.94 -22.51 4.72
N GLU A 63 -5.09 -21.78 3.62
CA GLU A 63 -4.00 -21.03 3.01
C GLU A 63 -3.42 -19.97 3.97
N LEU A 64 -4.28 -19.26 4.70
CA LEU A 64 -3.85 -18.28 5.69
C LEU A 64 -3.03 -18.92 6.83
N VAL A 65 -3.47 -20.07 7.34
CA VAL A 65 -2.73 -20.81 8.38
C VAL A 65 -1.36 -21.24 7.85
N LYS A 66 -1.31 -21.76 6.62
CA LYS A 66 -0.05 -22.11 5.97
C LYS A 66 0.87 -20.89 5.86
N TYR A 67 0.36 -19.77 5.35
CA TYR A 67 1.11 -18.53 5.23
C TYR A 67 1.64 -18.02 6.58
N GLN A 68 0.85 -18.12 7.65
CA GLN A 68 1.27 -17.74 9.00
C GLN A 68 2.45 -18.59 9.50
N ASN A 69 2.42 -19.90 9.24
CA ASN A 69 3.52 -20.80 9.57
C ASN A 69 4.78 -20.45 8.77
N ASP A 70 4.64 -20.26 7.45
CA ASP A 70 5.74 -19.89 6.56
C ASP A 70 6.38 -18.55 6.99
N VAL A 71 5.57 -17.58 7.44
CA VAL A 71 6.06 -16.30 8.00
C VAL A 71 6.81 -16.50 9.32
N ALA A 72 6.35 -17.40 10.19
CA ALA A 72 7.03 -17.69 11.46
C ALA A 72 8.40 -18.35 11.25
N GLU A 73 8.46 -19.30 10.32
CA GLU A 73 9.71 -19.95 9.90
C GLU A 73 10.66 -18.94 9.26
N TYR A 74 10.16 -18.13 8.31
CA TYR A 74 10.91 -17.07 7.67
C TYR A 74 11.53 -16.08 8.67
N LYS A 75 10.73 -15.60 9.65
CA LYS A 75 11.22 -14.69 10.70
C LYS A 75 12.34 -15.31 11.53
N THR A 76 12.25 -16.61 11.79
CA THR A 76 13.26 -17.34 12.56
C THR A 76 14.55 -17.50 11.75
N ALA A 77 14.44 -17.95 10.51
CA ALA A 77 15.57 -18.08 9.58
C ALA A 77 16.25 -16.73 9.35
N LEU A 78 15.48 -15.66 9.18
CA LEU A 78 16.00 -14.31 8.96
C LEU A 78 16.77 -13.81 10.20
N LYS A 79 16.22 -13.98 11.40
CA LYS A 79 16.92 -13.64 12.65
C LYS A 79 18.23 -14.41 12.79
N GLN A 80 18.26 -15.68 12.42
CA GLN A 80 19.47 -16.49 12.48
C GLN A 80 20.51 -16.01 11.46
N ALA A 81 20.12 -15.80 10.21
CA ALA A 81 21.00 -15.29 9.15
C ALA A 81 21.62 -13.92 9.52
N ILE A 82 20.82 -13.03 10.13
CA ILE A 82 21.31 -11.73 10.63
C ILE A 82 22.33 -11.93 11.76
N LYS A 83 22.05 -12.78 12.75
CA LYS A 83 22.98 -13.03 13.87
C LYS A 83 24.30 -13.64 13.39
N GLU A 84 24.26 -14.65 12.53
CA GLU A 84 25.46 -15.26 11.95
C GLU A 84 26.30 -14.24 11.17
N ARG A 85 25.63 -13.30 10.47
CA ARG A 85 26.30 -12.19 9.78
C ARG A 85 26.95 -11.22 10.76
N GLU A 86 26.26 -10.82 11.81
CA GLU A 86 26.79 -9.95 12.86
C GLU A 86 28.02 -10.57 13.54
N GLU A 87 27.99 -11.87 13.83
CA GLU A 87 29.11 -12.60 14.43
C GLU A 87 30.31 -12.68 13.48
N LYS A 88 30.08 -12.98 12.19
CA LYS A 88 31.14 -12.97 11.16
C LYS A 88 31.80 -11.59 11.01
N ILE A 89 30.99 -10.51 11.03
CA ILE A 89 31.50 -9.14 10.99
C ILE A 89 32.29 -8.81 12.26
N ARG A 90 31.78 -9.16 13.45
CA ARG A 90 32.45 -8.94 14.73
C ARG A 90 33.79 -9.68 14.81
N ALA A 91 33.85 -10.94 14.38
CA ALA A 91 35.08 -11.72 14.36
C ALA A 91 36.16 -11.11 13.43
N ARG A 92 35.74 -10.51 12.31
CA ARG A 92 36.64 -9.79 11.40
C ARG A 92 37.14 -8.48 11.99
N LEU A 93 36.28 -7.69 12.64
CA LEU A 93 36.66 -6.46 13.33
C LEU A 93 37.62 -6.72 14.51
N ALA A 94 37.51 -7.88 15.15
CA ALA A 94 38.43 -8.33 16.21
C ALA A 94 39.79 -8.85 15.69
N GLY A 95 40.11 -8.66 14.41
CA GLY A 95 41.45 -8.94 13.87
C GLY A 95 41.72 -10.39 13.44
N LYS A 96 40.73 -11.30 13.46
CA LYS A 96 40.88 -12.61 12.81
C LYS A 96 40.84 -12.43 11.29
N LYS A 97 41.86 -12.95 10.58
CA LYS A 97 41.91 -13.04 9.11
C LYS A 97 40.80 -13.97 8.59
N VAL A 98 39.59 -13.46 8.50
CA VAL A 98 38.48 -14.11 7.79
C VAL A 98 38.54 -13.65 6.33
N LYS A 99 38.44 -14.58 5.37
CA LYS A 99 38.40 -14.28 3.94
C LYS A 99 37.39 -13.15 3.68
N ALA A 100 37.77 -12.18 2.85
CA ALA A 100 36.93 -11.05 2.49
C ALA A 100 35.56 -11.56 2.03
N VAL A 101 34.51 -11.15 2.73
CA VAL A 101 33.13 -11.39 2.28
C VAL A 101 32.96 -10.57 1.01
N GLU A 102 32.90 -11.25 -0.14
CA GLU A 102 32.27 -10.71 -1.34
C GLU A 102 30.92 -10.11 -0.93
N SER A 103 30.59 -8.94 -1.47
CA SER A 103 29.28 -8.30 -1.30
C SER A 103 28.19 -9.35 -1.31
N THR A 104 27.55 -9.55 -0.16
CA THR A 104 26.59 -10.63 0.08
C THR A 104 25.53 -10.56 -1.00
N LYS A 105 25.49 -11.56 -1.88
CA LYS A 105 24.42 -11.67 -2.87
C LYS A 105 23.11 -11.88 -2.11
N GLU A 106 22.02 -11.36 -2.66
CA GLU A 106 20.66 -11.50 -2.12
C GLU A 106 20.27 -12.96 -1.85
N GLU A 107 20.99 -13.91 -2.47
CA GLU A 107 20.89 -15.37 -2.33
C GLU A 107 21.11 -15.92 -0.91
N ASP A 108 21.84 -15.21 -0.02
CA ASP A 108 22.11 -15.69 1.35
C ASP A 108 20.98 -15.40 2.34
N LEU A 109 20.01 -14.55 1.99
CA LEU A 109 18.86 -14.27 2.84
C LEU A 109 17.73 -15.27 2.54
N PRO A 110 16.98 -15.74 3.56
CA PRO A 110 15.82 -16.57 3.31
C PRO A 110 14.85 -15.80 2.39
N LYS A 111 14.17 -16.51 1.49
CA LYS A 111 13.18 -15.90 0.61
C LYS A 111 11.90 -15.62 1.39
N PRO A 112 11.30 -14.43 1.26
CA PRO A 112 10.03 -14.14 1.91
C PRO A 112 8.93 -15.07 1.37
N PRO A 113 7.97 -15.46 2.22
CA PRO A 113 6.85 -16.28 1.78
C PRO A 113 5.99 -15.51 0.77
N GLN A 114 5.41 -16.23 -0.18
CA GLN A 114 4.50 -15.65 -1.17
C GLN A 114 3.21 -15.18 -0.49
N LYS A 115 2.69 -14.03 -0.92
CA LYS A 115 1.41 -13.52 -0.43
C LYS A 115 0.28 -14.53 -0.74
N PRO A 116 -0.75 -14.62 0.12
CA PRO A 116 -1.90 -15.48 -0.15
C PRO A 116 -2.63 -15.09 -1.46
N SER A 117 -3.15 -16.10 -2.15
CA SER A 117 -3.82 -16.00 -3.45
C SER A 117 -5.05 -15.11 -3.42
N PHE A 118 -5.76 -15.08 -2.29
CA PHE A 118 -6.94 -14.24 -2.07
C PHE A 118 -6.63 -12.75 -1.88
N CYS A 119 -5.36 -12.37 -1.74
CA CYS A 119 -4.95 -10.96 -1.67
C CYS A 119 -4.46 -10.46 -3.02
N THR A 120 -5.42 -10.07 -3.86
CA THR A 120 -5.15 -9.72 -5.25
C THR A 120 -4.86 -8.22 -5.43
N PRO A 121 -4.13 -7.85 -6.50
CA PRO A 121 -3.99 -6.44 -6.87
C PRO A 121 -5.33 -5.76 -7.10
N GLU A 122 -6.32 -6.46 -7.64
CA GLU A 122 -7.65 -5.91 -7.94
C GLU A 122 -8.38 -5.46 -6.65
N ASP A 123 -8.25 -6.23 -5.56
CA ASP A 123 -8.87 -5.90 -4.27
C ASP A 123 -8.14 -4.75 -3.54
N THR A 124 -6.86 -4.57 -3.83
CA THR A 124 -5.97 -3.60 -3.16
C THR A 124 -5.71 -2.34 -3.98
N THR A 125 -6.12 -2.31 -5.25
CA THR A 125 -5.97 -1.13 -6.11
C THR A 125 -7.02 -0.08 -5.76
N GLN A 126 -6.55 1.13 -5.51
CA GLN A 126 -7.39 2.29 -5.21
C GLN A 126 -7.25 3.32 -6.33
N PHE A 127 -8.37 3.74 -6.91
CA PHE A 127 -8.41 4.88 -7.81
C PHE A 127 -8.96 6.09 -7.07
N PHE A 128 -8.12 7.08 -6.89
CA PHE A 128 -8.50 8.35 -6.30
C PHE A 128 -8.93 9.29 -7.43
N PHE A 129 -10.21 9.62 -7.45
CA PHE A 129 -10.78 10.67 -8.29
C PHE A 129 -11.08 11.90 -7.44
N GLU A 130 -11.38 13.02 -8.07
CA GLU A 130 -11.70 14.26 -7.36
C GLU A 130 -12.92 14.08 -6.45
N GLY A 131 -12.69 13.94 -5.14
CA GLY A 131 -13.73 13.80 -4.13
C GLY A 131 -14.24 12.37 -3.87
N CYS A 132 -13.76 11.36 -4.60
CA CYS A 132 -14.13 9.97 -4.35
C CYS A 132 -12.98 9.00 -4.57
N MET A 133 -13.08 7.83 -3.94
CA MET A 133 -12.14 6.73 -4.08
C MET A 133 -12.90 5.51 -4.57
N ILE A 134 -12.33 4.78 -5.53
CA ILE A 134 -12.87 3.52 -6.00
C ILE A 134 -11.92 2.40 -5.58
N GLN A 135 -12.44 1.37 -4.92
CA GLN A 135 -11.70 0.17 -4.56
C GLN A 135 -12.63 -1.04 -4.57
N ASN A 136 -12.17 -2.17 -5.13
CA ASN A 136 -12.93 -3.42 -5.19
C ASN A 136 -14.37 -3.20 -5.70
N ASN A 137 -14.51 -2.50 -6.82
CA ASN A 137 -15.80 -2.16 -7.43
C ASN A 137 -16.79 -1.42 -6.50
N LYS A 138 -16.28 -0.71 -5.49
CA LYS A 138 -17.07 0.12 -4.57
C LYS A 138 -16.58 1.56 -4.59
N ILE A 139 -17.52 2.50 -4.53
CA ILE A 139 -17.26 3.94 -4.41
C ILE A 139 -17.28 4.33 -2.94
N TYR A 140 -16.28 5.11 -2.54
CA TYR A 140 -16.15 5.73 -1.24
C TYR A 140 -16.04 7.24 -1.39
N VAL A 141 -16.75 7.97 -0.52
CA VAL A 141 -16.60 9.43 -0.39
C VAL A 141 -15.92 9.68 0.95
N GLY A 142 -14.67 10.16 0.91
CA GLY A 142 -13.78 10.10 2.07
C GLY A 142 -13.55 8.63 2.48
N ASN A 143 -13.94 8.28 3.71
CA ASN A 143 -13.82 6.91 4.25
C ASN A 143 -15.17 6.18 4.32
N THR A 144 -16.23 6.76 3.77
CA THR A 144 -17.59 6.23 3.87
C THR A 144 -17.98 5.53 2.58
N PHE A 145 -18.46 4.28 2.69
CA PHE A 145 -19.04 3.56 1.56
C PHE A 145 -20.27 4.30 1.03
N ALA A 146 -20.25 4.59 -0.27
CA ALA A 146 -21.36 5.26 -0.94
C ALA A 146 -22.27 4.26 -1.65
N ARG A 147 -21.70 3.45 -2.56
CA ARG A 147 -22.41 2.41 -3.32
C ARG A 147 -21.44 1.49 -4.06
N ASP A 148 -21.97 0.38 -4.56
CA ASP A 148 -21.30 -0.44 -5.56
C ASP A 148 -21.25 0.25 -6.94
N LEU A 149 -20.22 -0.06 -7.71
CA LEU A 149 -20.17 0.28 -9.14
C LEU A 149 -21.18 -0.56 -9.91
N THR A 150 -21.79 0.05 -10.91
CA THR A 150 -22.60 -0.65 -11.91
C THR A 150 -21.70 -1.41 -12.89
N GLN A 151 -22.26 -2.37 -13.63
CA GLN A 151 -21.48 -3.15 -14.60
C GLN A 151 -20.89 -2.29 -15.73
N SER A 152 -21.56 -1.21 -16.14
CA SER A 152 -21.01 -0.25 -17.11
C SER A 152 -19.80 0.45 -16.54
N GLU A 153 -19.90 0.98 -15.31
CA GLU A 153 -18.79 1.68 -14.63
C GLU A 153 -17.59 0.75 -14.40
N ILE A 154 -17.82 -0.53 -14.11
CA ILE A 154 -16.73 -1.53 -14.01
C ILE A 154 -16.04 -1.71 -15.37
N GLY A 155 -16.79 -1.69 -16.46
CA GLY A 155 -16.24 -1.74 -17.81
C GLY A 155 -15.37 -0.52 -18.12
N GLU A 156 -15.87 0.68 -17.82
CA GLU A 156 -15.17 1.94 -17.99
C GLU A 156 -13.90 2.01 -17.12
N LEU A 157 -13.97 1.54 -15.87
CA LEU A 157 -12.83 1.48 -14.96
C LEU A 157 -11.71 0.58 -15.50
N LYS A 158 -12.05 -0.57 -16.07
CA LYS A 158 -11.07 -1.47 -16.72
C LYS A 158 -10.43 -0.84 -17.96
N GLU A 159 -11.18 -0.04 -18.71
CA GLU A 159 -10.62 0.70 -19.84
C GLU A 159 -9.67 1.81 -19.35
N PHE A 160 -10.09 2.53 -18.31
CA PHE A 160 -9.27 3.52 -17.64
C PHE A 160 -7.95 2.90 -17.14
N GLU A 161 -8.00 1.77 -16.44
CA GLU A 161 -6.83 1.03 -15.96
C GLU A 161 -5.81 0.74 -17.07
N LYS A 162 -6.27 0.26 -18.23
CA LYS A 162 -5.39 -0.04 -19.37
C LYS A 162 -4.70 1.22 -19.89
N LYS A 163 -5.46 2.31 -20.10
CA LYS A 163 -4.91 3.58 -20.58
C LYS A 163 -3.97 4.21 -19.55
N PHE A 164 -4.34 4.11 -18.29
CA PHE A 164 -3.58 4.66 -17.18
C PHE A 164 -2.24 3.94 -16.98
N LYS A 165 -2.20 2.61 -17.14
CA LYS A 165 -0.96 1.85 -17.11
C LYS A 165 0.01 2.27 -18.22
N VAL A 166 -0.48 2.43 -19.45
CA VAL A 166 0.35 2.92 -20.57
C VAL A 166 0.92 4.31 -20.29
N TYR A 167 0.09 5.20 -19.71
CA TYR A 167 0.53 6.53 -19.31
C TYR A 167 1.59 6.48 -18.20
N GLN A 168 1.40 5.66 -17.16
CA GLN A 168 2.39 5.48 -16.10
C GLN A 168 3.72 4.96 -16.64
N ASP A 169 3.70 3.94 -17.49
CA ASP A 169 4.90 3.38 -18.10
C ASP A 169 5.67 4.44 -18.92
N TYR A 170 4.95 5.33 -19.62
CA TYR A 170 5.55 6.43 -20.35
C TYR A 170 6.21 7.46 -19.42
N VAL A 171 5.50 7.91 -18.37
CA VAL A 171 6.02 8.89 -17.40
C VAL A 171 7.23 8.33 -16.65
N GLN A 172 7.19 7.05 -16.25
CA GLN A 172 8.30 6.41 -15.56
C GLN A 172 9.57 6.36 -16.43
N LYS A 173 9.44 5.97 -17.71
CA LYS A 173 10.56 5.97 -18.66
C LYS A 173 11.18 7.36 -18.84
N GLN A 174 10.36 8.41 -18.86
CA GLN A 174 10.85 9.79 -18.94
C GLN A 174 11.63 10.17 -17.68
N ALA A 175 11.11 9.83 -16.49
CA ALA A 175 11.78 10.11 -15.22
C ALA A 175 13.15 9.40 -15.11
N GLU A 176 13.23 8.14 -15.54
CA GLU A 176 14.47 7.36 -15.57
C GLU A 176 15.50 7.96 -16.54
N GLN A 177 15.06 8.40 -17.72
CA GLN A 177 15.95 9.05 -18.70
C GLN A 177 16.49 10.40 -18.21
N VAL A 178 15.69 11.17 -17.48
CA VAL A 178 16.14 12.43 -16.85
C VAL A 178 17.17 12.13 -15.75
N HIS A 179 16.95 11.09 -14.95
CA HIS A 179 17.89 10.71 -13.89
C HIS A 179 19.23 10.18 -14.43
N GLN A 180 19.25 9.54 -15.59
CA GLN A 180 20.48 9.08 -16.25
C GLN A 180 21.28 10.19 -16.95
N ARG A 181 20.68 11.37 -17.14
CA ARG A 181 21.30 12.53 -17.81
C ARG A 181 21.75 13.64 -16.85
N ALA A 182 21.44 13.50 -15.56
CA ALA A 182 21.88 14.39 -14.48
C ALA A 182 23.11 13.81 -13.77
#